data_AF-A0A2N2TFN7-F1
#
_entry.id   AF-A0A2N2TFN7-F1
#
_cell.length_a   1.000
_cell.length_b   1.000
_cell.length_c   1.000
_cell.angle_alpha   90.00
_cell.angle_beta   90.00
_cell.angle_gamma   90.00
#
_symmetry.space_group_name_H-M   'P 1'
#
loop_
_entity.id
_entity.type
_entity.pdbx_description
1 polymer ?
#
loop_
_entity_poly.entity_id
_entity_poly.type
_entity_poly.pdbx_seq_one_letter_code
_entity_poly.pdbx_strand_id
1 'polypeptide(L)'
;MNTLTSLLACASAAMLLVACGGGSSSSSSDDSGSGATPGEAADTYVGNWRTECKEDYAAGENPAFPDGKSQFTGLVLAKTGATALNFAQNTAEYETPDCSGARTALFTSRGTVTLDGTKRTGNVEVDKATFSTTSGPVVIGKVLLWVNNGLLYKGTQAPRDAQGYPNQVEANEPWSPI
;
A
#
# COMPACT_ATOMS: atom_id res chain seq x y z
N MET A 1 47.89 -50.30 -3.65
CA MET A 1 47.42 -51.24 -2.61
C MET A 1 46.16 -50.65 -1.99
N ASN A 2 45.08 -51.44 -2.07
CA ASN A 2 43.77 -51.41 -1.39
C ASN A 2 42.79 -50.26 -1.77
N THR A 3 41.68 -50.43 -2.55
CA THR A 3 40.38 -51.17 -2.36
C THR A 3 39.56 -50.68 -1.14
N LEU A 4 38.23 -50.42 -1.10
CA LEU A 4 36.98 -50.65 -1.88
C LEU A 4 35.96 -49.52 -1.51
N THR A 5 35.11 -48.99 -2.41
CA THR A 5 33.71 -49.38 -2.76
C THR A 5 32.71 -49.53 -1.59
N SER A 6 31.62 -48.74 -1.61
CA SER A 6 30.26 -49.22 -1.27
C SER A 6 29.17 -48.23 -1.70
N LEU A 7 28.33 -48.67 -2.65
CA LEU A 7 27.00 -48.14 -2.95
C LEU A 7 26.05 -48.48 -1.79
N LEU A 8 25.07 -47.61 -1.52
CA LEU A 8 23.78 -48.05 -0.98
C LEU A 8 22.65 -47.28 -1.66
N ALA A 9 21.92 -48.00 -2.51
CA ALA A 9 20.63 -47.63 -3.05
C ALA A 9 19.56 -48.37 -2.24
N CYS A 10 18.52 -47.68 -1.80
CA CYS A 10 17.25 -48.29 -1.41
C CYS A 10 16.11 -47.43 -1.97
N ALA A 11 15.45 -48.01 -2.97
CA ALA A 11 14.20 -47.57 -3.57
C ALA A 11 12.99 -48.09 -2.76
N SER A 12 11.79 -47.66 -3.20
CA SER A 12 10.43 -48.17 -2.93
C SER A 12 9.65 -47.37 -1.87
N ALA A 13 8.37 -47.02 -2.02
CA ALA A 13 7.39 -47.22 -3.09
C ALA A 13 6.20 -46.25 -2.89
N ALA A 14 5.44 -46.03 -3.95
CA ALA A 14 4.19 -45.30 -4.01
C ALA A 14 3.02 -46.03 -3.32
N MET A 15 1.99 -45.26 -2.93
CA MET A 15 0.56 -45.41 -3.27
C MET A 15 -0.30 -44.78 -2.18
N LEU A 16 -1.23 -43.88 -2.56
CA LEU A 16 -2.67 -44.15 -2.58
C LEU A 16 -3.44 -42.86 -2.93
N LEU A 17 -4.27 -42.98 -3.96
CA LEU A 17 -5.29 -42.01 -4.33
C LEU A 17 -6.34 -41.92 -3.22
N VAL A 18 -6.72 -40.69 -2.86
CA VAL A 18 -8.09 -40.39 -2.42
C VAL A 18 -8.67 -39.42 -3.44
N ALA A 19 -9.32 -40.00 -4.45
CA ALA A 19 -10.31 -39.34 -5.27
C ALA A 19 -11.68 -39.83 -4.78
N CYS A 20 -12.44 -38.94 -4.14
CA CYS A 20 -13.85 -39.18 -3.81
C CYS A 20 -14.60 -37.85 -3.66
N GLY A 21 -15.66 -37.68 -4.46
CA GLY A 21 -16.67 -36.60 -4.37
C GLY A 21 -16.38 -35.41 -5.28
N GLY A 22 -17.02 -35.19 -6.42
CA GLY A 22 -18.36 -35.60 -6.85
C GLY A 22 -19.41 -34.63 -6.33
N GLY A 23 -19.74 -33.60 -7.13
CA GLY A 23 -20.79 -32.63 -6.80
C GLY A 23 -20.90 -31.50 -7.81
N SER A 24 -21.59 -31.77 -8.93
CA SER A 24 -22.07 -30.74 -9.85
C SER A 24 -23.23 -29.97 -9.19
N SER A 25 -23.05 -28.67 -8.95
CA SER A 25 -24.16 -27.74 -8.73
C SER A 25 -23.77 -26.38 -9.26
N SER A 26 -24.28 -26.07 -10.44
CA SER A 26 -24.48 -24.70 -10.88
C SER A 26 -25.23 -23.94 -9.80
N SER A 27 -24.64 -22.89 -9.26
CA SER A 27 -25.35 -21.88 -8.49
C SER A 27 -24.72 -20.55 -8.83
N SER A 28 -25.29 -19.92 -9.85
CA SER A 28 -25.37 -18.47 -9.92
C SER A 28 -25.85 -17.99 -8.56
N SER A 29 -25.02 -17.25 -7.87
CA SER A 29 -25.42 -16.44 -6.74
C SER A 29 -24.64 -15.15 -6.87
N ASP A 30 -25.34 -14.15 -7.38
CA ASP A 30 -25.02 -12.75 -7.23
C ASP A 30 -24.77 -12.49 -5.74
N ASP A 31 -23.51 -12.38 -5.34
CA ASP A 31 -23.15 -11.80 -4.05
C ASP A 31 -22.33 -10.54 -4.32
N SER A 32 -23.08 -9.45 -4.49
CA SER A 32 -22.57 -8.09 -4.37
C SER A 32 -22.21 -7.84 -2.90
N GLY A 33 -21.08 -8.40 -2.48
CA GLY A 33 -20.45 -8.15 -1.19
C GLY A 33 -18.95 -8.12 -1.40
N SER A 34 -18.35 -6.93 -1.30
CA SER A 34 -16.90 -6.73 -1.29
C SER A 34 -16.31 -7.37 -0.02
N GLY A 35 -16.29 -8.69 0.02
CA GLY A 35 -15.67 -9.50 1.05
C GLY A 35 -14.22 -9.72 0.66
N ALA A 36 -13.33 -8.98 1.28
CA ALA A 36 -11.90 -9.19 1.16
C ALA A 36 -11.56 -10.66 1.48
N THR A 37 -11.09 -11.43 0.49
CA THR A 37 -10.45 -12.73 0.75
C THR A 37 -9.15 -12.45 1.50
N PRO A 38 -8.94 -12.96 2.72
CA PRO A 38 -7.70 -12.73 3.47
C PRO A 38 -6.48 -13.24 2.70
N GLY A 39 -5.44 -12.41 2.60
CA GLY A 39 -4.16 -12.77 1.96
C GLY A 39 -3.94 -12.13 0.59
N GLU A 40 -4.82 -11.23 0.15
CA GLU A 40 -4.59 -10.44 -1.06
C GLU A 40 -3.74 -9.20 -0.75
N ALA A 41 -2.91 -8.77 -1.69
CA ALA A 41 -1.94 -7.68 -1.46
C ALA A 41 -2.59 -6.38 -0.97
N ALA A 42 -3.81 -6.07 -1.43
CA ALA A 42 -4.54 -4.88 -1.02
C ALA A 42 -4.94 -4.90 0.48
N ASP A 43 -5.08 -6.07 1.12
CA ASP A 43 -5.51 -6.17 2.52
C ASP A 43 -4.57 -5.46 3.48
N THR A 44 -3.26 -5.47 3.18
CA THR A 44 -2.22 -4.82 3.98
C THR A 44 -2.47 -3.33 4.19
N TYR A 45 -3.16 -2.67 3.25
CA TYR A 45 -3.26 -1.21 3.20
C TYR A 45 -4.64 -0.68 3.60
N VAL A 46 -5.64 -1.56 3.74
CA VAL A 46 -7.01 -1.15 4.08
C VAL A 46 -7.03 -0.52 5.46
N GLY A 47 -7.54 0.70 5.56
CA GLY A 47 -7.61 1.41 6.83
C GLY A 47 -7.73 2.92 6.70
N ASN A 48 -7.81 3.55 7.86
CA ASN A 48 -7.74 5.00 8.01
C ASN A 48 -6.35 5.34 8.56
N TRP A 49 -5.66 6.22 7.86
CA TRP A 49 -4.28 6.60 8.12
C TRP A 49 -4.20 8.11 8.31
N ARG A 50 -3.28 8.58 9.15
CA ARG A 50 -3.01 10.01 9.35
C ARG A 50 -1.53 10.30 9.51
N THR A 51 -1.04 11.35 8.88
CA THR A 51 0.27 11.90 9.22
C THR A 51 0.23 12.57 10.59
N GLU A 52 1.41 12.80 11.17
CA GLU A 52 1.54 13.79 12.23
C GLU A 52 1.26 15.21 11.69
N CYS A 53 1.08 16.15 12.61
CA CYS A 53 1.05 17.55 12.25
C CYS A 53 2.45 17.96 11.76
N LYS A 54 2.52 18.55 10.58
CA LYS A 54 3.72 19.16 10.05
C LYS A 54 3.65 20.66 10.20
N GLU A 55 4.67 21.23 10.80
CA GLU A 55 4.87 22.67 10.90
C GLU A 55 5.44 23.23 9.60
N ASP A 56 5.12 24.49 9.29
CA ASP A 56 5.73 25.30 8.24
C ASP A 56 5.99 24.55 6.92
N TYR A 57 4.91 24.04 6.32
CA TYR A 57 5.01 23.41 5.01
C TYR A 57 5.59 24.42 3.99
N ALA A 58 6.73 24.08 3.39
CA ALA A 58 7.45 24.98 2.49
C ALA A 58 6.85 24.96 1.07
N ALA A 59 6.86 26.12 0.40
CA ALA A 59 6.53 26.24 -1.03
C ALA A 59 7.38 25.26 -1.83
N GLY A 60 6.71 24.33 -2.50
CA GLY A 60 7.35 23.44 -3.47
C GLY A 60 7.33 21.96 -3.10
N GLU A 61 7.07 21.60 -1.83
CA GLU A 61 6.82 20.18 -1.49
C GLU A 61 5.44 19.72 -1.98
N ASN A 62 4.48 20.65 -2.04
CA ASN A 62 3.22 20.44 -2.73
C ASN A 62 2.71 21.79 -3.27
N PRO A 63 2.70 22.00 -4.60
CA PRO A 63 2.24 23.27 -5.18
C PRO A 63 0.75 23.56 -4.95
N ALA A 64 0.00 22.60 -4.39
CA ALA A 64 -1.40 22.79 -4.02
C ALA A 64 -1.61 23.57 -2.72
N PHE A 65 -0.57 23.78 -1.90
CA PHE A 65 -0.72 24.35 -0.54
C PHE A 65 0.16 25.59 -0.32
N PRO A 66 -0.37 26.67 0.30
CA PRO A 66 0.36 27.89 0.60
C PRO A 66 1.32 27.73 1.80
N ASP A 67 2.41 28.50 1.75
CA ASP A 67 3.50 28.47 2.73
C ASP A 67 3.08 28.90 4.14
N GLY A 68 3.83 28.38 5.13
CA GLY A 68 3.74 28.86 6.51
C GLY A 68 2.45 28.44 7.23
N LYS A 69 1.82 27.35 6.75
CA LYS A 69 0.71 26.69 7.42
C LYS A 69 1.18 25.36 7.98
N SER A 70 0.62 24.99 9.12
CA SER A 70 0.73 23.63 9.60
C SER A 70 -0.36 22.76 9.00
N GLN A 71 -0.08 21.48 8.83
CA GLN A 71 -1.05 20.56 8.26
C GLN A 71 -0.92 19.14 8.78
N PHE A 72 -2.03 18.41 8.81
CA PHE A 72 -2.02 16.96 8.80
C PHE A 72 -2.86 16.45 7.64
N THR A 73 -2.53 15.25 7.18
CA THR A 73 -3.27 14.59 6.11
C THR A 73 -3.84 13.28 6.61
N GLY A 74 -5.14 13.08 6.39
CA GLY A 74 -5.84 11.80 6.55
C GLY A 74 -5.99 11.09 5.21
N LEU A 75 -5.86 9.77 5.20
CA LEU A 75 -5.97 8.90 4.03
C LEU A 75 -6.80 7.68 4.40
N VAL A 76 -7.88 7.47 3.67
CA VAL A 76 -8.71 6.27 3.76
C VAL A 76 -8.40 5.41 2.55
N LEU A 77 -8.04 4.15 2.78
CA LEU A 77 -7.86 3.14 1.74
C LEU A 77 -8.90 2.04 1.91
N ALA A 78 -9.70 1.81 0.88
CA ALA A 78 -10.77 0.83 0.89
C ALA A 78 -10.59 -0.18 -0.25
N LYS A 79 -10.65 -1.47 0.06
CA LYS A 79 -10.45 -2.55 -0.92
C LYS A 79 -11.55 -2.56 -1.98
N THR A 80 -11.13 -2.71 -3.23
CA THR A 80 -12.03 -2.94 -4.38
C THR A 80 -11.67 -4.21 -5.17
N GLY A 81 -10.51 -4.80 -4.90
CA GLY A 81 -10.09 -6.10 -5.42
C GLY A 81 -8.75 -6.53 -4.83
N ALA A 82 -8.20 -7.65 -5.30
CA ALA A 82 -6.99 -8.25 -4.74
C ALA A 82 -5.76 -7.33 -4.78
N THR A 83 -5.67 -6.47 -5.80
CA THR A 83 -4.59 -5.50 -6.01
C THR A 83 -5.13 -4.08 -6.22
N ALA A 84 -6.39 -3.82 -5.84
CA ALA A 84 -7.07 -2.57 -6.12
C ALA A 84 -7.71 -1.99 -4.85
N LEU A 85 -7.53 -0.67 -4.68
CA LEU A 85 -8.13 0.11 -3.61
C LEU A 85 -8.77 1.37 -4.19
N ASN A 86 -9.76 1.91 -3.50
CA ASN A 86 -10.13 3.32 -3.58
C ASN A 86 -9.38 4.10 -2.51
N PHE A 87 -9.03 5.35 -2.79
CA PHE A 87 -8.52 6.26 -1.79
C PHE A 87 -9.38 7.51 -1.64
N ALA A 88 -9.44 8.02 -0.41
CA ALA A 88 -9.90 9.36 -0.09
C ALA A 88 -8.88 10.03 0.83
N GLN A 89 -8.30 11.12 0.37
CA GLN A 89 -7.32 11.92 1.11
C GLN A 89 -7.94 13.25 1.53
N ASN A 90 -7.74 13.64 2.78
CA ASN A 90 -8.12 14.95 3.30
C ASN A 90 -6.90 15.63 3.92
N THR A 91 -6.54 16.81 3.45
CA THR A 91 -5.48 17.63 4.05
C THR A 91 -6.13 18.84 4.72
N ALA A 92 -5.88 19.01 6.02
CA ALA A 92 -6.40 20.10 6.83
C ALA A 92 -5.26 21.06 7.18
N GLU A 93 -5.49 22.36 6.96
CA GLU A 93 -4.53 23.42 7.27
C GLU A 93 -4.93 24.23 8.50
N TYR A 94 -3.93 24.72 9.22
CA TYR A 94 -4.10 25.52 10.42
C TYR A 94 -3.09 26.68 10.47
N GLU A 95 -3.45 27.76 11.16
CA GLU A 95 -2.54 28.86 11.47
C GLU A 95 -1.53 28.50 12.57
N THR A 96 -1.91 27.60 13.48
CA THR A 96 -1.08 27.25 14.64
C THR A 96 -0.14 26.10 14.30
N PRO A 97 1.13 26.12 14.73
CA PRO A 97 2.10 25.07 14.40
C PRO A 97 1.66 23.65 14.80
N ASP A 98 0.87 23.52 15.86
CA ASP A 98 0.42 22.23 16.41
C ASP A 98 -0.87 21.68 15.77
N CYS A 99 -1.32 22.25 14.64
CA CYS A 99 -2.56 21.89 13.96
C CYS A 99 -3.80 21.99 14.87
N SER A 100 -3.82 22.97 15.77
CA SER A 100 -4.90 23.20 16.72
C SER A 100 -5.83 24.34 16.30
N GLY A 101 -6.96 24.47 17.00
CA GLY A 101 -7.92 25.55 16.78
C GLY A 101 -8.73 25.42 15.49
N ALA A 102 -9.14 26.56 14.94
CA ALA A 102 -9.98 26.59 13.74
C ALA A 102 -9.15 26.27 12.50
N ARG A 103 -9.60 25.26 11.75
CA ARG A 103 -9.02 24.91 10.45
C ARG A 103 -9.24 26.04 9.46
N THR A 104 -8.19 26.44 8.75
CA THR A 104 -8.21 27.51 7.75
C THR A 104 -8.65 27.00 6.38
N ALA A 105 -8.25 25.78 6.02
CA ALA A 105 -8.63 25.14 4.76
C ALA A 105 -8.76 23.62 4.88
N LEU A 106 -9.56 23.03 3.99
CA LEU A 106 -9.70 21.59 3.84
C LEU A 106 -9.68 21.23 2.36
N PHE A 107 -8.76 20.34 2.00
CA PHE A 107 -8.65 19.85 0.63
C PHE A 107 -8.93 18.36 0.61
N THR A 108 -9.80 17.96 -0.31
CA THR A 108 -10.18 16.55 -0.48
C THR A 108 -9.79 16.09 -1.87
N SER A 109 -9.08 14.97 -1.93
CA SER A 109 -8.79 14.24 -3.16
C SER A 109 -9.31 12.81 -3.08
N ARG A 110 -9.76 12.27 -4.21
CA ARG A 110 -10.25 10.90 -4.33
C ARG A 110 -9.70 10.24 -5.58
N GLY A 111 -9.70 8.92 -5.58
CA GLY A 111 -9.31 8.15 -6.74
C GLY A 111 -9.13 6.68 -6.44
N THR A 112 -8.32 6.02 -7.26
CA THR A 112 -8.01 4.61 -7.14
C THR A 112 -6.51 4.39 -6.90
N VAL A 113 -6.19 3.23 -6.34
CA VAL A 113 -4.83 2.73 -6.18
C VAL A 113 -4.77 1.33 -6.78
N THR A 114 -3.78 1.08 -7.64
CA THR A 114 -3.48 -0.26 -8.15
C THR A 114 -2.09 -0.68 -7.69
N LEU A 115 -1.99 -1.89 -7.13
CA LEU A 115 -0.72 -2.53 -6.77
C LEU A 115 -0.16 -3.30 -7.97
N ASP A 116 1.10 -3.05 -8.30
CA ASP A 116 1.81 -3.53 -9.50
C ASP A 116 2.96 -4.47 -9.10
N GLY A 117 2.69 -5.33 -8.12
CA GLY A 117 3.67 -6.24 -7.52
C GLY A 117 4.68 -5.53 -6.61
N THR A 118 5.68 -6.29 -6.18
CA THR A 118 6.67 -5.85 -5.20
C THR A 118 8.02 -5.51 -5.82
N LYS A 119 8.84 -4.77 -5.09
CA LYS A 119 10.28 -4.63 -5.33
C LYS A 119 11.01 -4.57 -3.99
N ARG A 120 12.34 -4.70 -4.04
CA ARG A 120 13.19 -4.52 -2.86
C ARG A 120 13.90 -3.17 -2.92
N THR A 121 13.85 -2.40 -1.83
CA THR A 121 14.63 -1.17 -1.62
C THR A 121 15.53 -1.36 -0.41
N GLY A 122 16.83 -1.59 -0.63
CA GLY A 122 17.74 -2.02 0.44
C GLY A 122 17.34 -3.39 0.98
N ASN A 123 17.00 -3.47 2.27
CA ASN A 123 16.57 -4.71 2.95
C ASN A 123 15.05 -4.84 3.10
N VAL A 124 14.29 -3.90 2.54
CA VAL A 124 12.83 -3.84 2.70
C VAL A 124 12.15 -4.25 1.40
N GLU A 125 11.16 -5.15 1.50
CA GLU A 125 10.23 -5.44 0.42
C GLU A 125 9.05 -4.46 0.50
N VAL A 126 8.74 -3.85 -0.64
CA VAL A 126 7.76 -2.76 -0.76
C VAL A 126 6.86 -3.02 -1.96
N ASP A 127 5.62 -2.56 -1.90
CA ASP A 127 4.69 -2.64 -3.03
C ASP A 127 4.85 -1.44 -3.94
N LYS A 128 4.82 -1.69 -5.24
CA LYS A 128 4.70 -0.64 -6.25
C LYS A 128 3.22 -0.28 -6.39
N ALA A 129 2.88 0.99 -6.21
CA ALA A 129 1.48 1.42 -6.26
C ALA A 129 1.31 2.61 -7.22
N THR A 130 0.22 2.60 -7.98
CA THR A 130 -0.16 3.72 -8.83
C THR A 130 -1.45 4.35 -8.31
N PHE A 131 -1.37 5.60 -7.86
CA PHE A 131 -2.52 6.41 -7.48
C PHE A 131 -3.03 7.17 -8.70
N SER A 132 -4.30 6.97 -9.03
CA SER A 132 -5.00 7.70 -10.09
C SER A 132 -6.05 8.61 -9.47
N THR A 133 -5.72 9.89 -9.32
CA THR A 133 -6.64 10.91 -8.78
C THR A 133 -7.76 11.16 -9.78
N THR A 134 -9.01 10.98 -9.35
CA THR A 134 -10.22 11.27 -10.15
C THR A 134 -10.83 12.62 -9.79
N SER A 135 -10.58 13.12 -8.57
CA SER A 135 -11.00 14.45 -8.15
C SER A 135 -10.10 15.02 -7.06
N GLY A 136 -10.10 16.35 -6.95
CA GLY A 136 -9.34 17.10 -5.96
C GLY A 136 -7.96 17.57 -6.44
N PRO A 137 -7.27 18.40 -5.65
CA PRO A 137 -6.05 19.08 -6.07
C PRO A 137 -4.79 18.21 -5.96
N VAL A 138 -4.80 17.17 -5.12
CA VAL A 138 -3.62 16.33 -4.88
C VAL A 138 -3.48 15.23 -5.94
N VAL A 139 -2.38 15.27 -6.69
CA VAL A 139 -1.98 14.24 -7.65
C VAL A 139 -0.76 13.49 -7.12
N ILE A 140 -0.90 12.18 -6.90
CA ILE A 140 0.13 11.36 -6.25
C ILE A 140 0.94 10.55 -7.28
N GLY A 141 0.28 9.90 -8.25
CA GLY A 141 0.93 9.11 -9.29
C GLY A 141 1.58 7.82 -8.77
N LYS A 142 2.73 7.44 -9.34
CA LYS A 142 3.46 6.21 -8.99
C LYS A 142 4.31 6.39 -7.73
N VAL A 143 4.11 5.49 -6.77
CA VAL A 143 4.76 5.51 -5.44
C VAL A 143 5.18 4.11 -5.01
N LEU A 144 5.97 4.05 -3.95
CA LEU A 144 6.19 2.82 -3.19
C LEU A 144 5.36 2.85 -1.91
N LEU A 145 4.69 1.76 -1.58
CA LEU A 145 3.95 1.58 -0.33
C LEU A 145 4.57 0.48 0.51
N TRP A 146 4.53 0.68 1.82
CA TRP A 146 5.03 -0.28 2.79
C TRP A 146 4.37 -0.07 4.14
N VAL A 147 3.94 -1.14 4.80
CA VAL A 147 3.50 -1.09 6.20
C VAL A 147 4.55 -1.75 7.08
N ASN A 148 4.98 -1.05 8.12
CA ASN A 148 5.95 -1.56 9.09
C ASN A 148 5.57 -1.14 10.50
N ASN A 149 5.54 -2.09 11.42
CA ASN A 149 5.13 -1.86 12.82
C ASN A 149 3.78 -1.11 12.93
N GLY A 150 2.85 -1.39 12.02
CA GLY A 150 1.53 -0.76 11.98
C GLY A 150 1.52 0.67 11.44
N LEU A 151 2.64 1.19 10.94
CA LEU A 151 2.73 2.49 10.28
C LEU A 151 2.80 2.31 8.76
N LEU A 152 2.08 3.15 8.03
CA LEU A 152 2.11 3.20 6.58
C LEU A 152 3.16 4.21 6.09
N TYR A 153 4.02 3.78 5.19
CA TYR A 153 5.06 4.58 4.56
C TYR A 153 4.80 4.71 3.07
N LYS A 154 5.19 5.86 2.50
CA LYS A 154 5.07 6.15 1.07
C LYS A 154 6.39 6.73 0.56
N GLY A 155 6.94 6.19 -0.52
CA GLY A 155 8.06 6.81 -1.24
C GLY A 155 7.56 7.61 -2.44
N THR A 156 7.96 8.87 -2.59
CA THR A 156 7.49 9.76 -3.68
C THR A 156 8.56 10.59 -4.38
N GLN A 157 9.57 11.03 -3.63
CA GLN A 157 10.57 12.02 -4.03
C GLN A 157 11.86 11.39 -4.54
N ALA A 158 12.08 10.10 -4.28
CA ALA A 158 13.29 9.42 -4.71
C ALA A 158 13.38 9.29 -6.24
N PRO A 159 14.59 9.27 -6.84
CA PRO A 159 14.76 9.07 -8.28
C PRO A 159 13.98 7.88 -8.82
N ARG A 160 13.37 8.05 -9.98
CA ARG A 160 12.49 7.03 -10.57
C ARG A 160 13.29 5.98 -11.34
N ASP A 161 12.85 4.73 -11.24
CA ASP A 161 13.35 3.63 -12.04
C ASP A 161 12.79 3.66 -13.47
N ALA A 162 13.20 2.70 -14.30
CA ALA A 162 12.75 2.58 -15.68
C ALA A 162 11.22 2.38 -15.84
N GLN A 163 10.53 1.94 -14.79
CA GLN A 163 9.08 1.78 -14.77
C GLN A 163 8.36 3.05 -14.24
N GLY A 164 9.12 4.05 -13.78
CA GLY A 164 8.61 5.31 -13.24
C GLY A 164 8.30 5.28 -11.75
N TYR A 165 8.67 4.22 -11.01
CA TYR A 165 8.49 4.16 -9.56
C TYR A 165 9.71 4.71 -8.83
N PRO A 166 9.55 5.34 -7.66
CA PRO A 166 10.68 5.74 -6.83
C PRO A 166 11.62 4.55 -6.54
N ASN A 167 12.89 4.83 -6.32
CA ASN A 167 13.90 3.82 -6.01
C ASN A 167 14.13 3.60 -4.50
N GLN A 168 13.50 4.41 -3.64
CA GLN A 168 13.60 4.34 -2.18
C GLN A 168 12.27 4.75 -1.52
N VAL A 169 12.05 4.27 -0.29
CA VAL A 169 10.93 4.71 0.57
C VAL A 169 11.38 5.86 1.46
N GLU A 170 10.51 6.84 1.66
CA GLU A 170 10.68 7.90 2.65
C GLU A 170 10.22 7.40 4.02
N ALA A 171 11.17 7.12 4.92
CA ALA A 171 10.88 6.65 6.27
C ALA A 171 10.58 7.79 7.27
N ASN A 172 10.78 9.04 6.86
CA ASN A 172 10.67 10.23 7.71
C ASN A 172 9.22 10.69 7.93
N GLU A 173 8.24 10.16 7.19
CA GLU A 173 6.85 10.63 7.23
C GLU A 173 5.84 9.48 7.28
N PRO A 174 5.83 8.70 8.37
CA PRO A 174 4.87 7.62 8.53
C PRO A 174 3.45 8.16 8.70
N TRP A 175 2.50 7.34 8.30
CA TRP A 175 1.09 7.53 8.58
C TRP A 175 0.68 6.53 9.66
N SER A 176 0.08 7.04 10.73
CA SER A 176 -0.43 6.27 11.84
C SER A 176 -1.88 5.86 11.61
N PRO A 177 -2.32 4.69 12.09
CA PRO A 177 -3.72 4.31 12.05
C PRO A 177 -4.56 5.24 12.93
N ILE A 178 -5.81 5.49 12.52
CA ILE A 178 -6.81 6.27 13.27
C ILE A 178 -7.90 5.35 13.81
#